data_AF-A0A8R2H8N4-F1
#
_entry.id   AF-A0A8R2H8N4-F1
#
_cell.length_a   1.000
_cell.length_b   1.000
_cell.length_c   1.000
_cell.angle_alpha   90.00
_cell.angle_beta   90.00
_cell.angle_gamma   90.00
#
_symmetry.space_group_name_H-M   'P 1'
#
loop_
_entity.id
_entity.type
_entity.pdbx_description
1 polymer ?
#
loop_
_entity_poly.entity_id
_entity_poly.type
_entity_poly.pdbx_seq_one_letter_code
_entity_poly.pdbx_strand_id
1 'polypeptide(L)'
;MAQVPRAAVLNKNLLFCANLDIAILHGEHDTTSVGGGNVPNCLPGHIEVANNHLIEPFSENEIKRITQSIVTFLYDMSKRKGKLGTQCCKDLVEYMDYVPEPEILLNYTDEFMK
;
A
#
# COMPACT_ATOMS: atom_id res chain seq x y z
N MET A 1 -6.26 5.12 -27.81
CA MET A 1 -5.90 4.73 -26.43
C MET A 1 -6.87 3.64 -26.03
N ALA A 2 -6.41 2.39 -25.92
CA ALA A 2 -7.29 1.28 -25.55
C ALA A 2 -7.68 1.42 -24.07
N GLN A 3 -8.98 1.43 -23.76
CA GLN A 3 -9.45 1.39 -22.38
C GLN A 3 -9.24 -0.03 -21.86
N VAL A 4 -8.44 -0.18 -20.82
CA VAL A 4 -8.29 -1.47 -20.12
C VAL A 4 -9.64 -1.78 -19.44
N PRO A 5 -10.18 -3.01 -19.57
CA PRO A 5 -11.45 -3.35 -18.95
C PRO A 5 -11.40 -3.14 -17.44
N ARG A 6 -12.43 -2.53 -16.85
CA ARG A 6 -12.54 -2.31 -15.39
C ARG A 6 -12.33 -3.61 -14.59
N ALA A 7 -12.78 -4.75 -15.12
CA ALA A 7 -12.57 -6.06 -14.52
C ALA A 7 -11.10 -6.51 -14.50
N ALA A 8 -10.31 -6.15 -15.52
CA ALA A 8 -8.89 -6.45 -15.57
C ALA A 8 -8.09 -5.56 -14.59
N VAL A 9 -8.51 -4.31 -14.44
CA VAL A 9 -7.95 -3.37 -13.44
C VAL A 9 -8.24 -3.86 -12.02
N LEU A 10 -9.48 -4.26 -11.74
CA LEU A 10 -9.88 -4.79 -10.42
C LEU A 10 -9.08 -6.06 -10.06
N ASN A 11 -8.82 -6.92 -11.05
CA ASN A 11 -8.02 -8.13 -10.87
C ASN A 11 -6.54 -7.81 -10.58
N LYS A 12 -5.95 -6.85 -11.31
CA LYS A 12 -4.57 -6.39 -11.07
C LYS A 12 -4.41 -5.76 -9.68
N ASN A 13 -5.34 -4.90 -9.29
CA ASN A 13 -5.34 -4.23 -7.99
C ASN A 13 -5.49 -5.22 -6.84
N LEU A 14 -6.42 -6.17 -6.97
CA LEU A 14 -6.62 -7.25 -6.01
C LEU A 14 -5.37 -8.11 -5.86
N LEU A 15 -4.76 -8.51 -7.00
CA LEU A 15 -3.54 -9.32 -7.00
C LEU A 15 -2.36 -8.56 -6.36
N PHE A 16 -2.25 -7.27 -6.63
CA PHE A 16 -1.24 -6.42 -6.00
C PHE A 16 -1.42 -6.38 -4.48
N CYS A 17 -2.65 -6.15 -3.99
CA CYS A 17 -2.93 -6.15 -2.55
C CYS A 17 -2.64 -7.51 -1.90
N ALA A 18 -3.00 -8.61 -2.54
CA ALA A 18 -2.67 -9.96 -2.04
C ALA A 18 -1.14 -10.20 -2.00
N ASN A 19 -0.41 -9.76 -3.03
CA ASN A 19 1.05 -9.87 -3.05
C ASN A 19 1.70 -8.95 -2.01
N LEU A 20 1.11 -7.78 -1.72
CA LEU A 20 1.58 -6.87 -0.69
C LEU A 20 1.42 -7.47 0.70
N ASP A 21 0.28 -8.08 0.99
CA ASP A 21 0.06 -8.83 2.23
C ASP A 21 1.14 -9.92 2.42
N ILE A 22 1.33 -10.76 1.40
CA ILE A 22 2.38 -11.80 1.43
C ILE A 22 3.78 -11.21 1.63
N ALA A 23 4.10 -10.12 0.91
CA ALA A 23 5.40 -9.46 0.99
C ALA A 23 5.67 -8.88 2.37
N ILE A 24 4.64 -8.37 3.05
CA ILE A 24 4.73 -7.87 4.42
C ILE A 24 4.88 -9.02 5.41
N LEU A 25 4.07 -10.08 5.29
CA LEU A 25 4.09 -11.20 6.23
C LEU A 25 5.41 -11.99 6.22
N HIS A 26 6.07 -12.06 5.06
CA HIS A 26 7.29 -12.86 4.87
C HIS A 26 8.56 -12.03 4.68
N GLY A 27 8.44 -10.71 4.52
CA GLY A 27 9.58 -9.83 4.26
C GLY A 27 10.33 -9.41 5.53
N GLU A 28 11.56 -8.94 5.35
CA GLU A 28 12.33 -8.35 6.43
C GLU A 28 11.77 -6.98 6.81
N HIS A 29 11.67 -6.72 8.11
CA HIS A 29 11.20 -5.43 8.62
C HIS A 29 12.35 -4.60 9.15
N ASP A 30 12.91 -3.76 8.27
CA ASP A 30 13.63 -2.58 8.71
C ASP A 30 12.63 -1.51 9.16
N THR A 31 12.49 -1.38 10.49
CA THR A 31 11.58 -0.43 11.12
C THR A 31 12.26 0.92 11.40
N THR A 32 13.47 1.14 10.90
CA THR A 32 14.07 2.47 10.93
C THR A 32 13.23 3.43 10.09
N SER A 33 13.00 4.62 10.62
CA SER A 33 12.17 5.62 9.98
C SER A 33 12.96 6.38 8.91
N VAL A 34 12.41 6.56 7.71
CA VAL A 34 12.98 7.44 6.68
C VAL A 34 12.04 8.57 6.33
N GLY A 35 12.61 9.78 6.26
CA GLY A 35 11.90 11.04 6.03
C GLY A 35 10.96 11.41 7.18
N GLY A 36 11.17 12.56 7.82
CA GLY A 36 10.22 13.14 8.81
C GLY A 36 9.87 12.31 10.06
N GLY A 37 10.23 11.03 10.14
CA GLY A 37 10.12 10.16 11.31
C GLY A 37 8.98 9.15 11.32
N ASN A 38 8.33 8.83 10.19
CA ASN A 38 7.02 8.17 10.29
C ASN A 38 6.69 7.11 9.23
N VAL A 39 7.53 6.80 8.23
CA VAL A 39 7.30 5.64 7.35
C VAL A 39 8.45 4.65 7.57
N PRO A 40 8.16 3.36 7.78
CA PRO A 40 9.21 2.36 7.95
C PRO A 40 9.91 2.13 6.61
N ASN A 41 11.23 1.98 6.66
CA ASN A 41 12.06 1.74 5.48
C ASN A 41 11.66 0.52 4.66
N CYS A 42 11.10 -0.49 5.32
CA CYS A 42 10.67 -1.71 4.65
C CYS A 42 9.42 -1.53 3.77
N LEU A 43 8.57 -0.52 3.99
CA LEU A 43 7.31 -0.38 3.25
C LEU A 43 7.50 -0.20 1.73
N PRO A 44 8.37 0.72 1.25
CA PRO A 44 8.70 0.79 -0.18
C PRO A 44 9.20 -0.55 -0.74
N GLY A 45 10.03 -1.27 0.01
CA GLY A 45 10.55 -2.58 -0.39
C GLY A 45 9.43 -3.62 -0.55
N HIS A 46 8.48 -3.70 0.39
CA HIS A 46 7.34 -4.61 0.28
C HIS A 46 6.45 -4.25 -0.92
N ILE A 47 6.24 -2.97 -1.20
CA ILE A 47 5.49 -2.47 -2.35
C ILE A 47 6.16 -2.86 -3.67
N GLU A 48 7.48 -2.69 -3.77
CA GLU A 48 8.24 -3.11 -4.95
C GLU A 48 8.19 -4.62 -5.16
N VAL A 49 8.35 -5.41 -4.10
CA VAL A 49 8.21 -6.87 -4.15
C VAL A 49 6.82 -7.24 -4.66
N ALA A 50 5.76 -6.65 -4.09
CA ALA A 50 4.39 -6.93 -4.52
C ALA A 50 4.15 -6.61 -6.01
N ASN A 51 4.70 -5.49 -6.47
CA ASN A 51 4.60 -5.05 -7.86
C ASN A 51 5.30 -6.00 -8.83
N ASN A 52 6.48 -6.50 -8.45
CA ASN A 52 7.29 -7.39 -9.30
C ASN A 52 6.67 -8.78 -9.47
N HIS A 53 5.70 -9.16 -8.64
CA HIS A 53 4.94 -10.41 -8.77
C HIS A 53 3.73 -10.29 -9.72
N LEU A 54 3.48 -9.11 -10.29
CA LEU A 54 2.44 -8.94 -11.30
C LEU A 54 2.96 -9.33 -12.69
N ILE A 55 2.09 -9.92 -13.51
CA ILE A 55 2.37 -10.19 -14.93
C ILE A 55 2.64 -8.87 -15.68
N GLU A 56 1.87 -7.84 -15.36
CA GLU A 56 2.06 -6.47 -15.82
C GLU A 56 2.23 -5.55 -14.61
N PRO A 57 3.46 -5.26 -14.17
CA PRO A 57 3.72 -4.35 -13.06
C PRO A 57 3.15 -2.96 -13.29
N PHE A 58 2.84 -2.25 -12.20
CA PHE A 58 2.64 -0.80 -12.22
C PHE A 58 3.96 -0.10 -12.59
N SER A 59 3.82 1.00 -13.32
CA SER A 59 4.94 1.89 -13.63
C SER A 59 5.50 2.54 -12.37
N GLU A 60 6.72 3.07 -12.44
CA GLU A 60 7.36 3.78 -11.33
C GLU A 60 6.52 4.95 -10.82
N ASN A 61 5.83 5.67 -11.72
CA ASN A 61 4.96 6.78 -11.35
C ASN A 61 3.69 6.31 -10.63
N GLU A 62 3.12 5.18 -11.04
CA GLU A 62 1.98 4.56 -10.34
C GLU A 62 2.41 4.06 -8.97
N ILE A 63 3.59 3.43 -8.85
CA ILE A 63 4.13 2.97 -7.57
C ILE A 63 4.37 4.13 -6.61
N LYS A 64 4.93 5.25 -7.07
CA LYS A 64 5.09 6.44 -6.21
C LYS A 64 3.74 6.93 -5.67
N ARG A 65 2.69 6.93 -6.49
CA ARG A 65 1.33 7.32 -6.07
C ARG A 65 0.72 6.31 -5.09
N ILE A 66 0.80 5.02 -5.41
CA ILE A 66 0.32 3.93 -4.55
C ILE A 66 1.00 3.98 -3.18
N THR A 67 2.32 4.16 -3.14
CA THR A 67 3.07 4.31 -1.89
C THR A 67 2.57 5.49 -1.08
N GLN A 68 2.32 6.65 -1.71
CA GLN A 68 1.73 7.80 -1.02
C GLN A 68 0.33 7.49 -0.47
N SER A 69 -0.54 6.88 -1.29
CA SER A 69 -1.89 6.49 -0.86
C SER A 69 -1.88 5.54 0.32
N ILE A 70 -1.06 4.49 0.29
CA ILE A 70 -0.91 3.52 1.38
C ILE A 70 -0.38 4.20 2.65
N VAL A 71 0.61 5.08 2.51
CA VAL A 71 1.16 5.82 3.64
C VAL A 71 0.10 6.72 4.28
N THR A 72 -0.66 7.47 3.48
CA THR A 72 -1.76 8.33 3.96
C THR A 72 -2.83 7.50 4.65
N PHE A 73 -3.27 6.39 4.04
CA PHE A 73 -4.23 5.47 4.64
C PHE A 73 -3.76 4.95 6.01
N LEU A 74 -2.49 4.52 6.09
CA LEU A 74 -1.89 4.06 7.33
C LEU A 74 -1.90 5.14 8.42
N TYR A 75 -1.58 6.38 8.07
CA TYR A 75 -1.59 7.48 9.01
C TYR A 75 -2.98 7.73 9.60
N ASP A 76 -4.00 7.75 8.74
CA ASP A 76 -5.39 8.01 9.14
C ASP A 76 -5.94 6.90 10.02
N MET A 77 -5.64 5.65 9.68
CA MET A 77 -6.05 4.48 10.47
C MET A 77 -5.27 4.38 11.80
N SER A 78 -4.06 4.92 11.86
CA SER A 78 -3.25 4.88 13.08
C SER A 78 -3.87 5.74 14.20
N LYS A 79 -4.17 5.11 15.35
CA LYS A 79 -4.71 5.77 16.57
C LYS A 79 -3.83 6.90 17.13
N ARG A 80 -2.61 7.08 16.61
CA ARG A 80 -1.59 8.00 17.14
C ARG A 80 -1.49 9.34 16.40
N LYS A 81 -2.48 9.73 15.58
CA LYS A 81 -2.49 11.03 14.87
C LYS A 81 -1.17 11.30 14.14
N GLY A 82 -0.74 10.38 13.27
CA GLY A 82 0.45 10.62 12.45
C GLY A 82 1.77 10.03 12.97
N LYS A 83 1.76 9.07 13.91
CA LYS A 83 2.97 8.31 14.29
C LYS A 83 2.79 6.83 13.98
N LEU A 84 3.26 6.40 12.82
CA LEU A 84 3.31 4.99 12.47
C LEU A 84 4.32 4.29 13.39
N GLY A 85 3.87 3.24 14.08
CA GLY A 85 4.72 2.45 14.98
C GLY A 85 5.67 1.55 14.19
N THR A 86 6.59 0.91 14.90
CA THR A 86 7.52 -0.08 14.32
C THR A 86 6.80 -1.29 13.69
N GLN A 87 5.51 -1.50 13.97
CA GLN A 87 4.68 -2.58 13.41
C GLN A 87 3.71 -2.10 12.32
N CYS A 88 3.83 -0.87 11.82
CA CYS A 88 2.81 -0.32 10.91
C CYS A 88 2.65 -1.09 9.58
N CYS A 89 3.66 -1.79 9.08
CA CYS A 89 3.46 -2.70 7.95
C CYS A 89 2.51 -3.85 8.31
N LYS A 90 2.58 -4.39 9.53
CA LYS A 90 1.63 -5.43 9.98
C LYS A 90 0.26 -4.84 10.29
N ASP A 91 0.20 -3.63 10.85
CA ASP A 91 -1.06 -2.91 11.01
C ASP A 91 -1.74 -2.68 9.64
N LEU A 92 -0.96 -2.45 8.57
CA LEU A 92 -1.49 -2.34 7.20
C LEU A 92 -2.20 -3.62 6.77
N VAL A 93 -1.62 -4.79 7.03
CA VAL A 93 -2.26 -6.08 6.71
C VAL A 93 -3.61 -6.20 7.42
N GLU A 94 -3.66 -5.88 8.72
CA GLU A 94 -4.93 -5.87 9.46
C GLU A 94 -5.93 -4.86 8.88
N TYR A 95 -5.47 -3.68 8.47
CA TYR A 95 -6.34 -2.65 7.90
C TYR A 95 -6.87 -3.02 6.51
N MET A 96 -6.09 -3.74 5.71
CA MET A 96 -6.47 -4.19 4.37
C MET A 96 -7.68 -5.13 4.40
N ASP A 97 -7.84 -5.93 5.47
CA ASP A 97 -9.03 -6.78 5.66
C ASP A 97 -10.35 -5.99 5.79
N TYR A 98 -10.27 -4.71 6.20
CA TYR A 98 -11.44 -3.82 6.30
C TYR A 98 -11.68 -3.02 5.02
N VAL A 99 -10.78 -3.09 4.03
CA VAL A 99 -10.92 -2.37 2.76
C VAL A 99 -11.73 -3.23 1.79
N PRO A 100 -12.96 -2.81 1.40
CA PRO A 100 -13.84 -3.66 0.60
C PRO A 100 -13.40 -3.78 -0.86
N GLU A 101 -12.69 -2.78 -1.39
CA GLU A 101 -12.17 -2.75 -2.76
C GLU A 101 -10.73 -2.24 -2.78
N PRO A 102 -9.80 -2.90 -3.48
CA PRO A 102 -8.39 -2.51 -3.49
C PRO A 102 -8.19 -1.09 -4.05
N GLU A 103 -9.06 -0.62 -4.93
CA GLU A 103 -9.06 0.75 -5.46
C GLU A 103 -9.13 1.82 -4.37
N ILE A 104 -9.83 1.54 -3.26
CA ILE A 104 -9.98 2.48 -2.14
C ILE A 104 -8.62 2.71 -1.47
N LEU A 105 -7.83 1.64 -1.30
CA LEU A 105 -6.47 1.74 -0.76
C LEU A 105 -5.51 2.37 -1.77
N LEU A 106 -5.51 1.88 -3.01
CA LEU A 106 -4.52 2.26 -4.01
C LEU A 106 -4.70 3.69 -4.56
N ASN A 107 -5.92 4.23 -4.45
CA ASN A 107 -6.23 5.62 -4.79
C ASN A 107 -6.62 6.44 -3.56
N TYR A 108 -6.24 5.99 -2.36
CA TYR A 108 -6.55 6.70 -1.13
C TYR A 108 -5.97 8.12 -1.18
N THR A 109 -6.82 9.10 -0.93
CA THR A 109 -6.48 10.51 -0.84
C THR A 109 -7.12 11.09 0.41
N ASP A 110 -6.53 12.15 0.98
CA ASP A 110 -7.04 12.87 2.15
C ASP A 110 -8.54 13.29 2.03
N GLU A 111 -9.13 13.25 0.83
CA GLU A 111 -10.51 13.66 0.57
C GLU A 111 -11.59 12.65 0.99
N PHE A 112 -11.26 11.41 1.39
CA PHE A 112 -12.26 10.46 1.91
C PHE A 112 -12.84 10.84 3.29
N MET A 113 -12.38 11.94 3.88
CA MET A 113 -12.84 12.53 5.15
C MET A 113 -13.45 13.94 4.96
N LYS A 114 -14.36 14.13 4.01
CA LYS A 114 -15.32 15.25 4.03
C LYS A 114 -16.75 14.78 4.20
#